data_AF-A0A5C8FNK0-F1
#
_entry.id   AF-A0A5C8FNK0-F1
#
_cell.length_a   1.000
_cell.length_b   1.000
_cell.length_c   1.000
_cell.angle_alpha   90.00
_cell.angle_beta   90.00
_cell.angle_gamma   90.00
#
_symmetry.space_group_name_H-M   'P 1'
#
loop_
_entity.id
_entity.type
_entity.pdbx_description
1 polymer ?
#
loop_
_entity_poly.entity_id
_entity_poly.type
_entity_poly.pdbx_seq_one_letter_code
_entity_poly.pdbx_strand_id
1 'polypeptide(L)'
;MFNRLLKKINKVKSLEFDKATEELENFVYNNSNFLYILGEIGAIPESIEHDSTEEKLFSKVSDIVLSRAFIEIGLDSEVLKQRGNSADVFAVTDIRLSLTLNLLE
;
A
#
# COMPACT_ATOMS: atom_id res chain seq x y z
N MET A 1 10.33 6.04 -11.26
CA MET A 1 9.75 4.75 -10.82
C MET A 1 8.22 4.81 -10.83
N PHE A 2 7.65 5.88 -10.29
CA PHE A 2 6.21 6.17 -10.28
C PHE A 2 5.53 6.05 -11.67
N ASN A 3 6.13 6.57 -12.74
CA ASN A 3 5.60 6.36 -14.10
C ASN A 3 5.47 4.87 -14.52
N ARG A 4 6.30 3.97 -13.96
CA ARG A 4 6.17 2.52 -14.21
C ARG A 4 4.98 1.95 -13.45
N LEU A 5 4.72 2.45 -12.25
CA LEU A 5 3.52 2.11 -11.49
C LEU A 5 2.26 2.54 -12.25
N LEU A 6 2.19 3.78 -12.72
CA LEU A 6 1.05 4.28 -13.52
C LEU A 6 0.82 3.43 -14.77
N LYS A 7 1.90 3.10 -15.51
CA LYS A 7 1.81 2.19 -16.66
C LYS A 7 1.33 0.78 -16.27
N LYS A 8 1.74 0.27 -15.11
CA LYS A 8 1.28 -1.04 -14.60
C LYS A 8 -0.21 -0.99 -14.25
N ILE A 9 -0.67 0.05 -13.54
CA ILE A 9 -2.10 0.26 -13.22
C ILE A 9 -2.92 0.29 -14.50
N ASN A 10 -2.50 1.11 -15.48
CA ASN A 10 -3.19 1.20 -16.76
C ASN A 10 -3.23 -0.13 -17.53
N LYS A 11 -2.18 -0.96 -17.41
CA LYS A 11 -2.13 -2.30 -18.02
C LYS A 11 -3.06 -3.31 -17.34
N VAL A 12 -3.23 -3.22 -16.02
CA VAL A 12 -4.04 -4.18 -15.24
C VAL A 12 -5.49 -3.74 -15.03
N LYS A 13 -5.87 -2.51 -15.39
CA LYS A 13 -7.22 -1.97 -15.15
C LYS A 13 -8.37 -2.74 -15.79
N SER A 14 -8.09 -3.53 -16.82
CA SER A 14 -9.07 -4.39 -17.49
C SER A 14 -9.20 -5.79 -16.87
N LEU A 15 -8.38 -6.11 -15.86
CA LEU A 15 -8.48 -7.37 -15.13
C LEU A 15 -9.56 -7.25 -14.03
N GLU A 16 -9.98 -8.41 -13.53
CA GLU A 16 -10.72 -8.50 -12.27
C GLU A 16 -9.98 -7.77 -11.15
N PHE A 17 -10.73 -7.02 -10.33
CA PHE A 17 -10.14 -6.07 -9.37
C PHE A 17 -9.15 -6.75 -8.40
N ASP A 18 -9.49 -7.94 -7.90
CA ASP A 18 -8.64 -8.70 -6.99
C ASP A 18 -7.34 -9.14 -7.66
N LYS A 19 -7.40 -9.60 -8.92
CA LYS A 19 -6.22 -9.99 -9.70
C LYS A 19 -5.33 -8.80 -10.03
N ALA A 20 -5.93 -7.67 -10.39
CA ALA A 20 -5.19 -6.43 -10.60
C ALA A 20 -4.48 -5.99 -9.31
N THR A 21 -5.14 -6.12 -8.16
CA THR A 21 -4.57 -5.79 -6.84
C THR A 21 -3.39 -6.69 -6.51
N GLU A 22 -3.50 -8.01 -6.69
CA GLU A 22 -2.40 -8.97 -6.47
C GLU A 22 -1.18 -8.66 -7.35
N GLU A 23 -1.40 -8.34 -8.63
CA GLU A 23 -0.35 -7.94 -9.58
C GLU A 23 0.35 -6.63 -9.19
N LEU A 24 -0.39 -5.70 -8.59
CA LEU A 24 0.14 -4.42 -8.12
C LEU A 24 0.87 -4.57 -6.79
N GLU A 25 0.36 -5.40 -5.88
CA GLU A 25 1.01 -5.75 -4.63
C GLU A 25 2.37 -6.40 -4.88
N ASN A 26 2.41 -7.42 -5.75
CA ASN A 26 3.65 -8.04 -6.18
C ASN A 26 4.62 -7.02 -6.82
N PHE A 27 4.11 -6.07 -7.62
CA PHE A 27 4.93 -5.01 -8.18
C PHE A 27 5.51 -4.08 -7.11
N VAL A 28 4.73 -3.73 -6.09
CA VAL A 28 5.17 -2.87 -4.99
C VAL A 28 6.19 -3.62 -4.14
N TYR A 29 5.90 -4.82 -3.63
CA TYR A 29 6.78 -5.55 -2.70
C TYR A 29 8.13 -5.94 -3.31
N ASN A 30 8.17 -6.30 -4.59
CA ASN A 30 9.42 -6.66 -5.27
C ASN A 30 10.24 -5.44 -5.75
N ASN A 31 9.84 -4.22 -5.40
CA ASN A 31 10.49 -3.00 -5.85
C ASN A 31 11.53 -2.51 -4.84
N SER A 32 12.80 -2.43 -5.24
CA SER A 32 13.88 -1.93 -4.38
C SER A 32 13.84 -0.41 -4.16
N ASN A 33 13.21 0.37 -5.05
CA ASN A 33 13.09 1.84 -4.93
C ASN A 33 11.71 2.26 -4.39
N PHE A 34 11.17 1.50 -3.46
CA PHE A 34 9.87 1.75 -2.85
C PHE A 34 9.75 3.14 -2.21
N LEU A 35 10.81 3.66 -1.59
CA LEU A 35 10.80 5.00 -0.97
C LEU A 35 10.42 6.11 -1.97
N TYR A 36 10.84 5.97 -3.24
CA TYR A 36 10.43 6.91 -4.28
C TYR A 36 8.93 6.81 -4.58
N ILE A 37 8.35 5.60 -4.53
CA ILE A 37 6.90 5.42 -4.71
C ILE A 37 6.16 6.00 -3.50
N LEU A 38 6.63 5.73 -2.28
CA LEU A 38 6.05 6.25 -1.04
C LEU A 38 5.98 7.78 -1.02
N GLY A 39 7.01 8.48 -1.52
CA GLY A 39 7.01 9.94 -1.59
C GLY A 39 5.97 10.54 -2.56
N GLU A 40 5.54 9.78 -3.56
CA GLU A 40 4.65 10.26 -4.64
C GLU A 40 3.20 9.77 -4.49
N ILE A 41 2.98 8.63 -3.81
CA ILE A 41 1.69 7.93 -3.82
C ILE A 41 0.54 8.71 -3.18
N GLY A 42 0.84 9.73 -2.37
CA GLY A 42 -0.15 10.58 -1.70
C GLY A 42 -0.84 11.59 -2.62
N ALA A 43 -0.32 11.82 -3.83
CA ALA A 43 -0.90 12.72 -4.81
C ALA A 43 -1.43 11.93 -6.02
N ILE A 44 -2.75 11.89 -6.19
CA ILE A 44 -3.38 11.29 -7.36
C ILE A 44 -3.01 12.13 -8.59
N PRO A 45 -2.41 11.55 -9.65
CA PRO A 45 -2.11 12.29 -10.87
C PRO A 45 -3.37 12.77 -11.58
N GLU A 46 -3.37 14.02 -12.05
CA GLU A 46 -4.49 14.60 -12.83
C GLU A 46 -4.79 13.84 -14.14
N SER A 47 -3.84 13.03 -14.62
CA SER A 47 -4.06 12.17 -15.79
C SER A 47 -5.02 10.99 -15.52
N ILE A 48 -5.33 10.71 -14.26
CA ILE A 48 -6.29 9.67 -13.87
C ILE A 48 -7.68 10.31 -13.84
N GLU A 49 -8.59 9.75 -14.64
CA GLU A 49 -9.98 10.20 -14.69
C GLU A 49 -10.71 9.92 -13.37
N HIS A 50 -11.54 10.88 -12.95
CA HIS A 50 -12.32 10.78 -11.72
C HIS A 50 -13.38 9.66 -11.79
N ASP A 51 -13.59 8.99 -10.66
CA ASP A 51 -14.42 7.79 -10.44
C ASP A 51 -14.04 6.57 -11.31
N SER A 52 -12.87 6.60 -11.96
CA SER A 52 -12.42 5.51 -12.83
C SER A 52 -11.92 4.29 -12.04
N THR A 53 -11.90 3.12 -12.71
CA THR A 53 -11.24 1.92 -12.18
C THR A 53 -9.75 2.18 -11.90
N GLU A 54 -9.13 3.05 -12.68
CA GLU A 54 -7.73 3.44 -12.52
C GLU A 54 -7.51 4.22 -11.22
N GLU A 55 -8.42 5.14 -10.87
CA GLU A 55 -8.41 5.85 -9.57
C GLU A 55 -8.59 4.89 -8.40
N LYS A 56 -9.56 3.96 -8.51
CA LYS A 56 -9.83 2.94 -7.47
C LYS A 56 -8.62 2.02 -7.26
N LEU A 57 -7.93 1.64 -8.33
CA LEU A 57 -6.68 0.85 -8.24
C LEU A 57 -5.53 1.68 -7.68
N PHE A 58 -5.40 2.95 -8.06
CA PHE A 58 -4.38 3.84 -7.50
C PHE A 58 -4.55 4.02 -5.99
N SER A 59 -5.77 4.28 -5.54
CA SER A 59 -6.11 4.33 -4.11
C SER A 59 -5.75 3.02 -3.42
N LYS A 60 -6.06 1.85 -4.02
CA LYS A 60 -5.69 0.56 -3.43
C LYS A 60 -4.17 0.34 -3.35
N VAL A 61 -3.42 0.84 -4.32
CA VAL A 61 -1.95 0.82 -4.27
C VAL A 61 -1.42 1.69 -3.15
N SER A 62 -2.09 2.80 -2.82
CA SER A 62 -1.70 3.63 -1.67
C SER A 62 -1.77 2.84 -0.36
N ASP A 63 -2.82 2.03 -0.16
CA ASP A 63 -2.96 1.13 0.99
C ASP A 63 -1.80 0.12 1.04
N ILE A 64 -1.48 -0.50 -0.10
CA ILE A 64 -0.39 -1.48 -0.23
C ILE A 64 0.96 -0.84 0.11
N VAL A 65 1.21 0.36 -0.41
CA VAL A 65 2.45 1.10 -0.16
C VAL A 65 2.55 1.46 1.32
N LEU A 66 1.45 1.86 1.95
CA LEU A 66 1.41 2.15 3.39
C LEU A 66 1.65 0.89 4.25
N SER A 67 0.98 -0.23 3.92
CA SER A 67 1.21 -1.52 4.58
C SER A 67 2.68 -1.94 4.50
N ARG A 68 3.27 -1.84 3.30
CA ARG A 68 4.70 -2.09 3.13
C ARG A 68 5.56 -1.14 3.96
N ALA A 69 5.20 0.15 4.06
CA ALA A 69 5.94 1.10 4.88
C ALA A 69 5.97 0.67 6.37
N PHE A 70 4.84 0.18 6.90
CA PHE A 70 4.78 -0.37 8.25
C PHE A 70 5.69 -1.59 8.43
N ILE A 71 5.74 -2.48 7.44
CA ILE A 71 6.65 -3.63 7.45
C ILE A 71 8.11 -3.19 7.47
N GLU A 72 8.49 -2.20 6.67
CA GLU A 72 9.86 -1.68 6.61
C GLU A 72 10.32 -1.04 7.94
N ILE A 73 9.39 -0.57 8.78
CA ILE A 73 9.68 -0.05 10.14
C ILE A 73 9.50 -1.10 11.26
N GLY A 74 9.29 -2.37 10.90
CA GLY A 74 9.27 -3.50 11.84
C GLY A 74 7.91 -3.79 12.49
N LEU A 75 6.79 -3.39 11.85
CA LEU A 75 5.45 -3.80 12.25
C LEU A 75 4.95 -4.95 11.37
N ASP A 76 4.08 -5.80 11.92
CA ASP A 76 3.25 -6.68 11.11
C ASP A 76 2.10 -5.86 10.53
N SER A 77 1.89 -5.92 9.22
CA SER A 77 0.85 -5.13 8.55
C SER A 77 0.17 -5.87 7.41
N GLU A 78 -1.11 -5.59 7.22
CA GLU A 78 -1.92 -6.12 6.13
C GLU A 78 -2.88 -5.06 5.57
N VAL A 79 -3.20 -5.21 4.27
CA VAL A 79 -4.22 -4.40 3.60
C VAL A 79 -5.58 -5.07 3.78
N LEU A 80 -6.56 -4.32 4.28
CA LEU A 80 -7.90 -4.82 4.50
C LEU A 80 -8.69 -4.87 3.19
N LYS A 81 -9.45 -5.95 2.99
CA LYS A 81 -10.27 -6.17 1.78
C LYS A 81 -11.65 -5.51 1.85
N GLN A 82 -12.12 -5.24 3.07
CA GLN A 82 -13.45 -4.68 3.31
C GLN A 82 -13.49 -3.21 2.85
N ARG A 83 -14.64 -2.79 2.30
CA ARG A 83 -14.90 -1.40 1.90
C ARG A 83 -16.11 -0.86 2.65
N GLY A 84 -16.03 0.41 3.03
CA GLY A 84 -17.11 1.11 3.74
C GLY A 84 -17.13 0.80 5.23
N ASN A 85 -17.04 1.85 6.06
CA ASN A 85 -16.96 1.75 7.53
C ASN A 85 -15.87 0.77 8.03
N SER A 86 -14.74 0.71 7.33
CA SER A 86 -13.55 -0.06 7.70
C SER A 86 -12.31 0.75 7.37
N ALA A 87 -11.20 0.44 8.04
CA ALA A 87 -9.90 1.02 7.74
C ALA A 87 -9.29 0.35 6.48
N ASP A 88 -8.29 0.99 5.89
CA ASP A 88 -7.63 0.46 4.69
C ASP A 88 -6.46 -0.49 5.02
N VAL A 89 -5.74 -0.19 6.10
CA VAL A 89 -4.53 -0.92 6.52
C VAL A 89 -4.60 -1.19 8.02
N PHE A 90 -4.29 -2.41 8.39
CA PHE A 90 -4.05 -2.82 9.78
C PHE A 90 -2.55 -2.97 10.00
N ALA A 91 -2.05 -2.48 11.14
CA ALA A 91 -0.67 -2.67 11.53
C ALA A 91 -0.58 -2.86 13.05
N VAL A 92 0.27 -3.77 13.49
CA VAL A 92 0.51 -4.08 14.90
C VAL A 92 2.00 -4.26 15.13
N THR A 93 2.46 -3.86 16.30
CA THR A 93 3.81 -4.19 16.76
C THR A 93 3.75 -5.43 17.62
N ASP A 94 4.70 -6.35 17.42
CA ASP A 94 4.90 -7.50 18.31
C ASP A 94 5.66 -7.11 19.59
N ILE A 95 5.90 -5.80 19.83
CA ILE A 95 6.41 -5.29 21.11
C ILE A 95 5.31 -5.46 22.17
N ARG A 96 5.22 -6.67 22.70
CA ARG A 96 4.70 -6.93 24.04
C ARG A 96 5.67 -6.27 25.02
N LEU A 97 5.43 -4.99 25.35
CA LEU A 97 5.78 -4.39 26.65
C LEU A 97 7.13 -4.83 27.29
N SER A 98 8.24 -4.82 26.55
CA SER A 98 9.58 -4.85 27.20
C SER A 98 9.89 -3.52 27.90
N LEU A 99 9.07 -2.49 27.69
CA LEU A 99 9.06 -1.25 28.47
C LEU A 99 8.68 -1.46 29.95
N THR A 100 8.28 -2.67 30.37
CA THR A 100 8.10 -3.00 31.80
C THR A 100 9.38 -3.51 32.48
N LEU A 101 10.45 -3.82 31.73
CA LEU A 101 11.67 -4.43 32.29
C LEU A 101 12.89 -3.50 32.38
N ASN A 102 12.89 -2.35 31.69
CA ASN A 102 14.00 -1.38 31.74
C ASN A 102 13.75 -0.18 32.68
N LEU A 103 12.74 -0.25 33.56
CA LEU A 103 12.48 0.73 34.63
C LEU A 103 12.73 0.16 36.03
N LEU A 104 13.39 -1.00 36.13
CA LEU A 104 13.70 -1.68 37.39
C LEU A 104 15.17 -2.14 37.52
N GLU A 105 16.09 -1.57 36.73
CA GLU A 105 17.55 -1.66 37.00
C GLU A 105 18.12 -0.29 37.37
#